data_AF-A0ABD6GBI9-F1
#
_entry.id   AF-A0ABD6GBI9-F1
#
_cell.length_a   1.000
_cell.length_b   1.000
_cell.length_c   1.000
_cell.angle_alpha   90.00
_cell.angle_beta   90.00
_cell.angle_gamma   90.00
#
_symmetry.space_group_name_H-M   'P 1'
#
loop_
_entity.id
_entity.type
_entity.pdbx_description
1 polymer ?
#
loop_
_entity_poly.entity_id
_entity_poly.type
_entity_poly.pdbx_seq_one_letter_code
_entity_poly.pdbx_strand_id
1 'polypeptide(L)'
;MSRHPNKRSYFGKEDFGYRYDFADVRDLSDVKLASFAIHHPYGSLWIRGYRLGRFNENIEELPILFDNIKGIFILTRDWSIWRPWNIKFELGFNIKQEDIPRKAEALIDDVCKNIDKLHRYLYG
;
A
#
# COMPACT_ATOMS: atom_id res chain seq x y z
N MET A 1 -10.42 -6.13 0.24
CA MET A 1 -10.12 -4.69 0.33
C MET A 1 -10.59 -4.02 -0.93
N SER A 2 -11.04 -2.76 -0.85
CA SER A 2 -11.40 -1.91 -1.97
C SER A 2 -10.59 -0.62 -1.93
N ARG A 3 -10.65 0.18 -3.00
CA ARG A 3 -10.11 1.55 -3.00
C ARG A 3 -10.61 2.30 -1.77
N HIS A 4 -9.72 3.08 -1.16
CA HIS A 4 -10.06 3.85 0.04
C HIS A 4 -11.19 4.87 -0.25
N PRO A 5 -12.28 4.89 0.53
CA PRO A 5 -13.46 5.71 0.23
C PRO A 5 -13.25 7.21 0.48
N ASN A 6 -12.29 7.59 1.34
CA ASN A 6 -11.90 8.98 1.50
C ASN A 6 -11.40 9.58 0.18
N LYS A 7 -12.06 10.64 -0.32
CA LYS A 7 -11.71 11.31 -1.59
C LYS A 7 -10.33 11.96 -1.60
N ARG A 8 -9.77 12.23 -0.41
CA ARG A 8 -8.42 12.78 -0.23
C ARG A 8 -7.34 11.68 -0.23
N SER A 9 -7.75 10.40 -0.30
CA SER A 9 -6.81 9.28 -0.34
C SER A 9 -6.05 9.22 -1.67
N TYR A 10 -4.89 8.58 -1.62
CA TYR A 10 -3.97 8.55 -2.74
C TYR A 10 -4.24 7.34 -3.62
N PHE A 11 -4.31 7.57 -4.94
CA PHE A 11 -4.49 6.52 -5.93
C PHE A 11 -3.83 6.90 -7.25
N GLY A 12 -2.49 6.90 -7.27
CA GLY A 12 -1.70 7.23 -8.45
C GLY A 12 -0.42 7.97 -8.14
N LYS A 13 0.01 8.82 -9.08
CA LYS A 13 1.26 9.58 -9.01
C LYS A 13 1.18 10.69 -7.96
N GLU A 14 2.27 10.85 -7.21
CA GLU A 14 2.54 11.94 -6.28
C GLU A 14 3.88 12.61 -6.60
N ASP A 15 4.17 13.73 -5.93
CA ASP A 15 5.41 14.50 -6.10
C ASP A 15 6.68 13.65 -5.96
N PHE A 16 6.64 12.64 -5.08
CA PHE A 16 7.78 11.79 -4.74
C PHE A 16 7.61 10.33 -5.16
N GLY A 17 6.70 10.03 -6.08
CA GLY A 17 6.52 8.67 -6.62
C GLY A 17 5.06 8.28 -6.85
N TYR A 18 4.65 7.14 -6.30
CA TYR A 18 3.31 6.60 -6.49
C TYR A 18 2.75 6.09 -5.17
N ARG A 19 1.46 6.29 -4.93
CA ARG A 19 0.79 5.85 -3.73
C ARG A 19 -0.64 5.38 -3.99
N TYR A 20 -1.00 4.28 -3.33
CA TYR A 20 -2.31 3.65 -3.42
C TYR A 20 -2.80 3.28 -2.04
N ASP A 21 -3.90 3.89 -1.61
CA ASP A 21 -4.55 3.62 -0.34
C ASP A 21 -5.80 2.76 -0.54
N PHE A 22 -5.99 1.83 0.39
CA PHE A 22 -7.07 0.85 0.40
C PHE A 22 -7.72 0.78 1.77
N ALA A 23 -9.00 0.39 1.77
CA ALA A 23 -9.75 0.13 2.99
C ALA A 23 -10.55 -1.16 2.87
N ASP A 24 -10.73 -1.84 3.98
CA ASP A 24 -11.75 -2.87 4.18
C ASP A 24 -12.79 -2.32 5.15
N VAL A 25 -13.96 -2.02 4.61
CA VAL A 25 -15.10 -1.43 5.32
C VAL A 25 -16.32 -2.35 5.29
N ARG A 26 -16.13 -3.64 4.95
CA ARG A 26 -17.22 -4.63 4.94
C ARG A 26 -17.85 -4.81 6.33
N ASP A 27 -17.05 -4.60 7.37
CA ASP A 27 -17.46 -4.59 8.77
C ASP A 27 -16.95 -3.31 9.43
N LEU A 28 -17.86 -2.40 9.80
CA LEU A 28 -17.53 -1.13 10.45
C LEU A 28 -17.08 -1.31 11.92
N SER A 29 -17.28 -2.50 12.50
CA SER A 29 -16.73 -2.82 13.82
C SER A 29 -15.25 -3.19 13.77
N ASP A 30 -14.72 -3.47 12.58
CA ASP A 30 -13.34 -3.92 12.38
C ASP A 30 -12.73 -3.43 11.05
N VAL A 31 -12.66 -2.10 10.93
CA VAL A 31 -12.10 -1.44 9.75
C VAL A 31 -10.59 -1.64 9.67
N LYS A 32 -10.11 -1.98 8.47
CA LYS A 32 -8.69 -2.21 8.18
C LYS A 32 -8.27 -1.33 7.01
N LEU A 33 -7.10 -0.76 7.11
CA LEU A 33 -6.54 0.16 6.13
C LEU A 33 -5.19 -0.37 5.67
N ALA A 34 -4.88 -0.16 4.39
CA ALA A 34 -3.54 -0.40 3.88
C ALA A 34 -3.12 0.68 2.91
N SER A 35 -1.81 0.93 2.85
CA SER A 35 -1.21 1.87 1.91
C SER A 35 0.01 1.24 1.28
N PHE A 36 0.16 1.42 -0.03
CA PHE A 36 1.32 0.98 -0.81
C PHE A 36 1.91 2.20 -1.49
N ALA A 37 3.16 2.53 -1.18
CA ALA A 37 3.85 3.66 -1.77
C ALA A 37 5.19 3.22 -2.39
N ILE A 38 5.46 3.68 -3.59
CA ILE A 38 6.76 3.57 -4.26
C ILE A 38 7.38 4.95 -4.21
N HIS A 39 8.44 5.12 -3.40
CA HIS A 39 9.15 6.39 -3.30
C HIS A 39 10.31 6.48 -4.31
N HIS A 40 10.33 7.58 -5.06
CA HIS A 40 11.40 8.01 -5.95
C HIS A 40 12.29 9.06 -5.22
N PRO A 41 13.60 9.14 -5.45
CA PRO A 41 14.42 8.45 -6.47
C PRO A 41 14.96 7.08 -6.08
N TYR A 42 14.83 6.68 -4.82
CA TYR A 42 15.53 5.51 -4.30
C TYR A 42 14.85 4.18 -4.65
N GLY A 43 13.63 4.22 -5.18
CA GLY A 43 12.86 3.03 -5.51
C GLY A 43 12.65 2.20 -4.26
N SER A 44 11.98 2.72 -3.25
CA SER A 44 11.66 1.94 -2.04
C SER A 44 10.16 1.69 -2.01
N LEU A 45 9.75 0.43 -1.83
CA LEU A 45 8.36 0.05 -1.61
C LEU A 45 8.05 0.12 -0.12
N TRP A 46 7.08 0.94 0.23
CA TRP A 46 6.58 1.12 1.58
C TRP A 46 5.19 0.54 1.65
N ILE A 47 5.00 -0.38 2.59
CA ILE A 47 3.74 -1.05 2.82
C ILE A 47 3.31 -0.72 4.23
N ARG A 48 2.12 -0.15 4.36
CA ARG A 48 1.53 0.22 5.63
C ARG A 48 0.26 -0.55 5.86
N GLY A 49 0.06 -1.04 7.08
CA GLY A 49 -1.16 -1.71 7.50
C GLY A 49 -1.63 -1.13 8.83
N TYR A 50 -2.93 -0.91 8.96
CA TYR A 50 -3.50 -0.41 10.21
C TYR A 50 -4.88 -1.00 10.44
N ARG A 51 -5.09 -1.57 11.64
CA ARG A 51 -6.39 -2.05 12.09
C ARG A 51 -7.01 -0.94 12.93
N LEU A 52 -7.96 -0.20 12.35
CA LEU A 52 -8.65 0.90 13.02
C LEU A 52 -9.66 0.39 14.06
N GLY A 53 -10.23 -0.81 13.83
CA GLY A 53 -11.28 -1.36 14.67
C GLY A 53 -12.62 -0.69 14.39
N ARG A 54 -13.40 -0.43 15.45
CA ARG A 54 -14.74 0.14 15.31
C ARG A 54 -14.68 1.59 14.83
N PHE A 55 -15.40 1.88 13.76
CA PHE A 55 -15.52 3.20 13.18
C PHE A 55 -17.00 3.58 13.04
N ASN A 56 -17.42 4.64 13.71
CA ASN A 56 -18.83 5.08 13.74
C ASN A 56 -19.06 6.40 12.96
N GLU A 57 -18.02 6.92 12.31
CA GLU A 57 -18.07 8.19 11.56
C GLU A 57 -18.36 7.95 10.07
N ASN A 58 -18.31 9.02 9.27
CA ASN A 58 -18.51 8.94 7.84
C ASN A 58 -17.35 8.18 7.17
N ILE A 59 -17.65 7.17 6.35
CA ILE A 59 -16.64 6.38 5.62
C ILE A 59 -15.75 7.25 4.72
N GLU A 60 -16.24 8.39 4.23
CA GLU A 60 -15.44 9.33 3.44
C GLU A 60 -14.38 10.07 4.29
N GLU A 61 -14.45 9.98 5.62
CA GLU A 61 -13.55 10.62 6.58
C GLU A 61 -12.56 9.63 7.19
N LEU A 62 -12.50 8.39 6.67
CA LEU A 62 -11.54 7.39 7.13
C LEU A 62 -10.10 7.95 7.10
N PRO A 63 -9.28 7.66 8.13
CA PRO A 63 -7.95 8.21 8.23
C PRO A 63 -7.05 7.67 7.12
N ILE A 64 -6.28 8.56 6.52
CA ILE A 64 -5.28 8.18 5.52
C ILE A 64 -4.00 7.83 6.25
N LEU A 65 -3.37 6.71 5.87
CA LEU A 65 -2.23 6.17 6.60
C LEU A 65 -0.97 6.99 6.40
N PHE A 66 -0.54 7.72 7.43
CA PHE A 66 0.76 8.37 7.48
C PHE A 66 1.63 7.74 8.57
N ASP A 67 2.94 7.96 8.49
CA ASP A 67 3.93 7.31 9.36
C ASP A 67 3.82 7.72 10.85
N ASN A 68 3.04 8.77 11.14
CA ASN A 68 2.82 9.28 12.49
C ASN A 68 1.69 8.59 13.26
N ILE A 69 0.98 7.62 12.64
CA ILE A 69 -0.11 6.91 13.32
C ILE A 69 0.47 5.84 14.25
N LYS A 70 0.16 5.95 15.54
CA LYS A 70 0.60 4.96 16.55
C LYS A 70 -0.06 3.59 16.27
N GLY A 71 0.74 2.53 16.23
CA GLY A 71 0.25 1.17 15.97
C GLY A 71 0.10 0.81 14.49
N ILE A 72 0.63 1.65 13.60
CA ILE A 72 0.76 1.32 12.18
C ILE A 72 1.87 0.27 11.98
N PHE A 73 1.57 -0.78 11.23
CA PHE A 73 2.59 -1.67 10.70
C PHE A 73 3.24 -1.02 9.49
N ILE A 74 4.57 -0.96 9.48
CA ILE A 74 5.34 -0.43 8.36
C ILE A 74 6.33 -1.50 7.94
N LEU A 75 6.29 -1.83 6.66
CA LEU A 75 7.32 -2.62 5.99
C LEU A 75 7.90 -1.78 4.86
N THR A 76 9.13 -1.34 5.05
CA THR A 76 9.92 -0.67 4.01
C THR A 76 10.86 -1.68 3.38
N ARG A 77 10.86 -1.74 2.05
CA ARG A 77 11.84 -2.48 1.26
C ARG A 77 12.50 -1.56 0.25
N ASP A 78 13.79 -1.32 0.47
CA ASP A 78 14.65 -0.67 -0.52
C ASP A 78 14.85 -1.61 -1.71
N TRP A 79 14.56 -1.14 -2.93
CA TRP A 79 14.77 -1.96 -4.14
C TRP A 79 16.25 -2.07 -4.50
N SER A 80 17.13 -1.28 -3.89
CA SER A 80 18.59 -1.37 -4.06
C SER A 80 19.18 -2.68 -3.52
N ILE A 81 18.44 -3.43 -2.69
CA ILE A 81 18.88 -4.72 -2.15
C ILE A 81 18.49 -5.84 -3.12
N TRP A 82 19.32 -6.03 -4.13
CA TRP A 82 19.39 -7.25 -4.94
C TRP A 82 19.54 -8.47 -4.01
N ARG A 83 18.45 -9.23 -3.80
CA ARG A 83 18.54 -10.62 -3.34
C ARG A 83 17.64 -11.54 -4.16
N PRO A 84 18.09 -12.77 -4.43
CA PRO A 84 17.52 -13.60 -5.48
C PRO A 84 16.47 -14.58 -4.92
N TRP A 85 15.77 -15.21 -5.87
CA TRP A 85 14.90 -16.39 -5.76
C TRP A 85 13.40 -16.10 -5.54
N ASN A 86 12.71 -16.04 -6.69
CA ASN A 86 11.29 -16.29 -6.95
C ASN A 86 10.30 -15.13 -7.01
N ILE A 87 10.71 -13.88 -6.77
CA ILE A 87 9.83 -12.73 -7.08
C ILE A 87 10.58 -11.73 -7.96
N LYS A 88 10.54 -11.98 -9.28
CA LYS A 88 11.02 -11.03 -10.29
C LYS A 88 9.93 -9.98 -10.51
N PHE A 89 9.90 -8.96 -9.65
CA PHE A 89 9.22 -7.72 -10.00
C PHE A 89 10.12 -6.96 -10.98
N GLU A 90 9.89 -7.10 -12.28
CA GLU A 90 10.61 -6.35 -13.30
C GLU A 90 10.19 -4.87 -13.32
N LEU A 91 10.59 -4.10 -12.32
CA LEU A 91 10.68 -2.64 -12.38
C LEU A 91 12.15 -2.26 -12.64
N GLY A 92 12.75 -2.85 -13.69
CA GLY A 92 14.09 -2.49 -14.15
C GLY A 92 14.16 -1.02 -14.56
N PHE A 93 15.30 -0.37 -14.31
CA PHE A 93 15.64 1.05 -14.42
C PHE A 93 15.38 1.78 -15.78
N ASN A 94 14.56 1.21 -16.67
CA ASN A 94 14.12 1.79 -17.95
C ASN A 94 12.59 1.77 -18.06
N ILE A 95 11.87 2.24 -17.05
CA ILE A 95 10.40 2.29 -17.08
C ILE A 95 10.01 3.63 -17.67
N LYS A 96 9.39 3.59 -18.85
CA LYS A 96 8.75 4.77 -19.42
C LYS A 96 7.61 5.19 -18.49
N GLN A 97 7.41 6.48 -18.30
CA GLN A 97 6.43 7.01 -17.34
C GLN A 97 5.00 6.49 -17.58
N GLU A 98 4.70 6.13 -18.84
CA GLU A 98 3.47 5.51 -19.33
C GLU A 98 3.22 4.08 -18.80
N ASP A 99 4.27 3.32 -18.45
CA ASP A 99 4.16 1.93 -17.99
C ASP A 99 3.96 1.81 -16.47
N ILE A 100 4.15 2.91 -15.73
CA ILE A 100 4.17 2.89 -14.27
C ILE A 100 2.81 2.48 -13.66
N PRO A 101 1.65 3.00 -14.11
CA PRO A 101 0.35 2.59 -13.58
C PRO A 101 0.11 1.07 -13.71
N ARG A 102 0.44 0.49 -14.88
CA ARG A 102 0.27 -0.95 -15.14
C ARG A 102 1.21 -1.81 -14.30
N LYS A 103 2.44 -1.35 -14.08
CA LYS A 103 3.40 -2.05 -13.22
C LYS A 103 3.09 -1.88 -11.73
N ALA A 104 2.50 -0.76 -11.33
CA ALA A 104 2.00 -0.57 -9.96
C ALA A 104 0.82 -1.48 -9.66
N GLU A 105 -0.13 -1.65 -10.60
CA GLU A 105 -1.20 -2.65 -10.48
C GLU A 105 -0.64 -4.07 -10.35
N ALA A 106 0.31 -4.47 -11.20
CA ALA A 106 0.95 -5.77 -11.12
C ALA A 106 1.70 -5.98 -9.77
N LEU A 107 2.34 -4.92 -9.25
CA LEU A 107 2.97 -4.93 -7.93
C LEU A 107 1.95 -5.11 -6.81
N ILE A 108 0.80 -4.43 -6.88
CA ILE A 108 -0.29 -4.55 -5.91
C ILE A 108 -0.85 -5.98 -5.92
N ASP A 109 -1.07 -6.56 -7.09
CA ASP A 109 -1.56 -7.93 -7.22
C ASP A 109 -0.61 -8.95 -6.61
N ASP A 110 0.69 -8.81 -6.86
CA ASP A 110 1.69 -9.72 -6.33
C ASP A 110 1.96 -9.48 -4.83
N VAL A 111 1.84 -8.25 -4.34
CA VAL A 111 1.90 -7.96 -2.90
C VAL A 111 0.70 -8.58 -2.17
N CYS A 112 -0.50 -8.50 -2.75
CA CYS A 112 -1.68 -9.19 -2.25
C CYS A 112 -1.50 -10.71 -2.24
N LYS A 113 -0.83 -11.27 -3.25
CA LYS A 113 -0.57 -12.72 -3.36
C LYS A 113 0.53 -13.23 -2.44
N ASN A 114 1.56 -12.44 -2.16
CA ASN A 114 2.81 -12.95 -1.56
C ASN A 114 3.09 -12.44 -0.14
N ILE A 115 2.40 -11.42 0.38
CA ILE A 115 2.68 -10.89 1.73
C ILE A 115 1.70 -11.44 2.76
N ASP A 116 1.84 -12.74 3.02
CA ASP A 116 1.20 -13.45 4.14
C ASP A 116 1.32 -12.70 5.48
N LYS A 117 2.45 -12.01 5.72
CA LYS A 117 2.68 -11.25 6.95
C LYS A 117 1.74 -10.05 7.09
N LEU A 118 1.44 -9.35 6.00
CA LEU A 118 0.49 -8.24 5.99
C LEU A 118 -0.93 -8.79 6.19
N HIS A 119 -1.26 -9.88 5.50
CA HIS A 119 -2.54 -10.54 5.69
C HIS A 119 -2.73 -11.01 7.15
N ARG A 120 -1.74 -11.69 7.74
CA ARG A 120 -1.76 -12.08 9.16
C ARG A 120 -1.81 -10.88 10.10
N TYR A 121 -1.14 -9.78 9.77
CA TYR A 121 -1.21 -8.57 10.59
C TYR A 121 -2.62 -7.94 10.57
N LEU A 122 -3.27 -7.91 9.41
CA LEU A 122 -4.57 -7.28 9.23
C LEU A 122 -5.74 -8.19 9.67
N TYR A 123 -5.63 -9.49 9.47
CA TYR A 123 -6.74 -10.46 9.61
C TYR A 123 -6.45 -11.63 10.55
N GLY A 124 -5.22 -11.77 11.06
CA GLY A 124 -4.84 -12.78 12.04
C GLY A 124 -5.02 -12.35 13.49
#